data_AF-A0A2D4FP80-F1
#
_entry.id   AF-A0A2D4FP80-F1
#
_cell.length_a   1.000
_cell.length_b   1.000
_cell.length_c   1.000
_cell.angle_alpha   90.00
_cell.angle_beta   90.00
_cell.angle_gamma   90.00
#
_symmetry.space_group_name_H-M   'P 1'
#
loop_
_entity.id
_entity.type
_entity.pdbx_description
1 polymer ?
#
loop_
_entity_poly.entity_id
_entity_poly.type
_entity_poly.pdbx_seq_one_letter_code
_entity_poly.pdbx_strand_id
1 'polypeptide(L)'
;MSPWASLGSFISTAERIRLPDDCTIGYIIEGLLEVKLLHSPLFHSHLENLQRLRSRDALRQVTLSYGGPENKHNVVSVGEVFSIQQDPTRFKSVHCLLYPETLWCPTVIVK
;
A
#
# COMPACT_ATOMS: atom_id res chain seq x y z
N MET A 1 -19.45 11.86 5.31
CA MET A 1 -19.63 11.78 3.84
C MET A 1 -21.07 11.47 3.42
N SER A 2 -22.03 11.30 4.33
CA SER A 2 -23.47 11.33 3.97
C SER A 2 -23.89 12.74 3.53
N PRO A 3 -24.83 12.89 2.56
CA PRO A 3 -25.52 11.82 1.83
C PRO A 3 -24.73 11.13 0.71
N TRP A 4 -23.63 11.72 0.23
CA TRP A 4 -22.98 11.33 -1.04
C TRP A 4 -22.39 9.91 -1.08
N ALA A 5 -22.01 9.36 0.07
CA ALA A 5 -21.46 8.00 0.17
C ALA A 5 -22.36 7.01 0.94
N SER A 6 -23.65 7.33 1.12
CA SER A 6 -24.61 6.48 1.84
C SER A 6 -25.67 5.89 0.92
N LEU A 7 -26.27 4.76 1.31
CA LEU A 7 -27.49 4.21 0.69
C LEU A 7 -27.44 4.11 -0.85
N GLY A 8 -26.30 3.68 -1.41
CA GLY A 8 -26.11 3.55 -2.86
C GLY A 8 -25.75 4.86 -3.59
N SER A 9 -25.82 6.02 -2.93
CA SER A 9 -25.44 7.32 -3.54
C SER A 9 -23.97 7.39 -3.96
N PHE A 10 -23.10 6.55 -3.39
CA PHE A 10 -21.71 6.45 -3.82
C PHE A 10 -21.62 6.02 -5.28
N ILE A 11 -22.35 4.94 -5.66
CA ILE A 11 -22.37 4.40 -7.01
C ILE A 11 -22.92 5.45 -7.97
N SER A 12 -24.05 6.08 -7.65
CA SER A 12 -24.64 7.13 -8.48
C SER A 12 -23.70 8.33 -8.65
N THR A 13 -22.91 8.68 -7.61
CA THR A 13 -21.91 9.74 -7.70
C THR A 13 -20.77 9.35 -8.63
N ALA A 14 -20.22 8.14 -8.48
CA ALA A 14 -19.16 7.59 -9.33
C ALA A 14 -19.58 7.54 -10.80
N GLU A 15 -20.78 7.03 -11.09
CA GLU A 15 -21.34 6.96 -12.45
C GLU A 15 -21.53 8.35 -13.06
N ARG A 16 -22.00 9.32 -12.28
CA ARG A 16 -22.22 10.69 -12.76
C ARG A 16 -20.92 11.38 -13.18
N ILE A 17 -19.86 11.22 -12.37
CA ILE A 17 -18.56 11.86 -12.65
C ILE A 17 -17.66 10.98 -13.54
N ARG A 18 -18.01 9.71 -13.73
CA ARG A 18 -17.27 8.69 -14.51
C ARG A 18 -15.82 8.54 -14.07
N LEU A 19 -15.61 8.47 -12.75
CA LEU A 19 -14.30 8.27 -12.14
C LEU A 19 -14.29 6.98 -11.32
N PRO A 20 -13.12 6.35 -11.11
CA PRO A 20 -12.97 5.19 -10.23
C PRO A 20 -13.28 5.53 -8.77
N ASP A 21 -13.39 4.49 -7.93
CA ASP A 21 -13.84 4.60 -6.54
C ASP A 21 -12.96 5.54 -5.70
N ASP A 22 -11.64 5.46 -5.83
CA ASP A 22 -10.68 6.29 -5.11
C ASP A 22 -10.79 7.77 -5.50
N CYS A 23 -10.89 8.07 -6.80
CA CYS A 23 -11.18 9.40 -7.30
C CYS A 23 -12.56 9.90 -6.85
N THR A 24 -13.56 9.02 -6.75
CA THR A 24 -14.91 9.39 -6.29
C THR A 24 -14.90 9.79 -4.81
N ILE A 25 -14.17 9.05 -3.97
CA ILE A 25 -13.95 9.43 -2.57
C ILE A 25 -13.27 10.80 -2.49
N GLY A 26 -12.21 11.02 -3.26
CA GLY A 26 -11.53 12.32 -3.33
C GLY A 26 -12.46 13.45 -3.76
N TYR A 27 -13.26 13.24 -4.81
CA TYR A 27 -14.23 14.21 -5.30
C TYR A 27 -15.28 14.58 -4.24
N ILE A 28 -15.81 13.60 -3.50
CA ILE A 28 -16.76 13.88 -2.42
C ILE A 28 -16.09 14.72 -1.32
N ILE A 29 -14.89 14.36 -0.89
CA ILE A 29 -14.21 15.02 0.24
C ILE A 29 -13.73 16.43 -0.13
N GLU A 30 -12.99 16.58 -1.21
CA GLU A 30 -12.39 17.86 -1.58
C GLU A 30 -13.35 18.74 -2.39
N GLY A 31 -14.13 18.14 -3.30
CA GLY A 31 -14.98 18.88 -4.24
C GLY A 31 -16.37 19.21 -3.71
N LEU A 32 -16.95 18.37 -2.86
CA LEU A 32 -18.31 18.59 -2.32
C LEU A 32 -18.31 19.03 -0.85
N LEU A 33 -17.37 18.52 -0.05
CA LEU A 33 -17.25 18.83 1.38
C LEU A 33 -16.16 19.86 1.70
N GLU A 34 -15.37 20.27 0.70
CA GLU A 34 -14.31 21.27 0.81
C GLU A 34 -13.26 20.97 1.89
N VAL A 35 -13.04 19.68 2.19
CA VAL A 35 -11.99 19.22 3.12
C VAL A 35 -10.76 18.85 2.33
N LYS A 36 -9.62 19.47 2.64
CA LYS A 36 -8.35 19.20 1.91
C LYS A 36 -7.72 17.87 2.33
N LEU A 37 -7.16 17.16 1.36
CA LEU A 37 -6.33 15.99 1.61
C LEU A 37 -5.06 16.38 2.38
N LEU A 38 -4.84 15.72 3.52
CA LEU A 38 -3.55 15.75 4.20
C LEU A 38 -2.63 14.71 3.56
N HIS A 39 -1.66 15.17 2.79
CA HIS A 39 -0.68 14.30 2.17
C HIS A 39 0.28 13.70 3.22
N SER A 40 0.49 12.39 3.17
CA SER A 40 1.43 11.67 4.04
C SER A 40 2.42 10.87 3.19
N PRO A 41 3.73 11.02 3.40
CA PRO A 41 4.75 10.26 2.66
C PRO A 41 4.86 8.80 3.12
N LEU A 42 3.99 8.34 4.03
CA LEU A 42 4.05 7.00 4.63
C LEU A 42 3.20 5.96 3.91
N PHE A 43 2.48 6.37 2.87
CA PHE A 43 1.59 5.51 2.09
C PHE A 43 2.22 5.25 0.72
N HIS A 44 2.46 3.98 0.40
CA HIS A 44 3.12 3.59 -0.86
C HIS A 44 2.28 2.60 -1.66
N SER A 45 2.06 2.94 -2.94
CA SER A 45 1.39 2.09 -3.93
C SER A 45 2.40 1.41 -4.87
N HIS A 46 1.95 0.41 -5.61
CA HIS A 46 2.77 -0.24 -6.65
C HIS A 46 2.91 0.59 -7.93
N LEU A 47 2.30 1.78 -7.99
CA LEU A 47 2.49 2.74 -9.07
C LEU A 47 3.74 3.61 -8.83
N GLU A 48 4.35 3.52 -7.64
CA GLU A 48 5.63 4.12 -7.32
C GLU A 48 6.79 3.15 -7.59
N ASN A 49 8.02 3.67 -7.65
CA ASN A 49 9.21 2.82 -7.69
C ASN A 49 9.60 2.41 -6.26
N LEU A 50 9.08 1.27 -5.80
CA LEU A 50 9.25 0.75 -4.44
C LEU A 50 10.70 0.34 -4.13
N GLN A 51 11.52 0.10 -5.14
CA GLN A 51 12.95 -0.20 -4.96
C GLN A 51 13.73 1.01 -4.43
N ARG A 52 13.18 2.24 -4.54
CA ARG A 52 13.78 3.46 -4.00
C ARG A 52 13.60 3.61 -2.49
N LEU A 53 12.66 2.87 -1.89
CA LEU A 53 12.48 2.84 -0.45
C LEU A 53 13.64 2.07 0.19
N ARG A 54 14.44 2.76 1.01
CA ARG A 54 15.55 2.13 1.73
C ARG A 54 14.98 1.10 2.72
N SER A 55 15.67 -0.01 2.92
CA SER A 55 15.19 -1.12 3.76
C SER A 55 14.82 -0.72 5.18
N ARG A 56 15.59 0.20 5.79
CA ARG A 56 15.31 0.70 7.15
C ARG A 56 14.07 1.59 7.21
N ASP A 57 13.78 2.28 6.12
CA ASP A 57 12.62 3.16 6.01
C ASP A 57 11.38 2.34 5.68
N ALA A 58 11.50 1.26 4.88
CA ALA A 58 10.39 0.39 4.50
C ALA A 58 9.61 -0.16 5.70
N LEU A 59 10.29 -0.54 6.79
CA LEU A 59 9.64 -1.06 8.01
C LEU A 59 8.93 0.02 8.85
N ARG A 60 9.09 1.30 8.51
CA ARG A 60 8.45 2.44 9.19
C ARG A 60 7.26 2.99 8.41
N GLN A 61 6.97 2.45 7.23
CA GLN A 61 5.86 2.90 6.40
C GLN A 61 4.53 2.38 6.94
N VAL A 62 3.45 3.11 6.66
CA VAL A 62 2.08 2.73 7.04
C VAL A 62 1.53 1.72 6.04
N THR A 63 1.75 1.96 4.75
CA THR A 63 1.40 0.99 3.70
C THR A 63 2.58 0.74 2.79
N LEU A 64 2.65 -0.50 2.33
CA LEU A 64 3.51 -0.95 1.24
C LEU A 64 2.65 -1.71 0.24
N SER A 65 3.15 -1.84 -0.98
CA SER A 65 2.51 -2.61 -2.04
C SER A 65 3.56 -3.50 -2.73
N TYR A 66 3.13 -4.27 -3.72
CA TYR A 66 4.01 -4.97 -4.66
C TYR A 66 3.43 -4.87 -6.07
N GLY A 67 4.29 -4.97 -7.08
CA GLY A 67 3.91 -4.86 -8.48
C GLY A 67 3.06 -6.01 -9.00
N GLY A 68 2.14 -5.67 -9.91
CA GLY A 68 1.30 -6.64 -10.60
C GLY A 68 2.04 -7.44 -11.68
N PRO A 69 1.32 -8.23 -12.50
CA PRO A 69 1.90 -9.11 -13.52
C PRO A 69 2.84 -8.42 -14.52
N GLU A 70 2.58 -7.15 -14.85
CA GLU A 70 3.38 -6.37 -15.79
C GLU A 70 4.66 -5.78 -15.17
N ASN A 71 4.74 -5.73 -13.84
CA ASN A 71 5.88 -5.15 -13.12
C ASN A 71 6.21 -5.93 -11.84
N LYS A 72 6.38 -7.25 -11.98
CA LYS A 72 6.60 -8.17 -10.85
C LYS A 72 7.84 -7.86 -10.00
N HIS A 73 8.78 -7.08 -10.54
CA HIS A 73 10.01 -6.68 -9.86
C HIS A 73 9.88 -5.40 -9.03
N ASN A 74 8.74 -4.71 -9.11
CA ASN A 74 8.47 -3.54 -8.28
C ASN A 74 8.08 -3.98 -6.86
N VAL A 75 9.09 -4.21 -6.04
CA VAL A 75 8.95 -4.62 -4.66
C VAL A 75 9.90 -3.82 -3.79
N VAL A 76 9.59 -3.76 -2.50
CA VAL A 76 10.45 -3.11 -1.51
C VAL A 76 11.76 -3.87 -1.34
N SER A 77 12.85 -3.13 -1.20
CA SER A 77 14.14 -3.71 -0.83
C SER A 77 14.19 -3.89 0.69
N VAL A 78 14.11 -5.13 1.17
CA VAL A 78 14.21 -5.49 2.60
C VAL A 78 15.19 -6.65 2.77
N GLY A 79 15.74 -6.80 3.97
CA GLY A 79 16.79 -7.79 4.27
C GLY A 79 16.49 -9.20 3.77
N GLU A 80 17.54 -9.98 3.51
CA GLU A 80 17.45 -11.33 2.95
C GLU A 80 16.95 -12.37 3.98
N VAL A 81 15.68 -12.27 4.35
CA VAL A 81 14.99 -13.26 5.22
C VAL A 81 14.54 -14.47 4.38
N PHE A 82 13.97 -14.22 3.21
CA PHE A 82 13.56 -15.23 2.23
C PHE A 82 14.12 -14.89 0.85
N SER A 83 14.31 -15.91 0.00
CA SER A 83 14.66 -15.70 -1.41
C SER A 83 13.47 -15.12 -2.20
N ILE A 84 13.74 -14.53 -3.37
CA ILE A 84 12.68 -14.01 -4.27
C ILE A 84 11.72 -15.12 -4.72
N GLN A 85 12.19 -16.36 -4.86
CA GLN A 85 11.33 -17.49 -5.23
C GLN A 85 10.37 -17.87 -4.09
N GLN A 86 10.80 -17.72 -2.83
CA GLN A 86 10.00 -18.04 -1.65
C GLN A 86 9.04 -16.90 -1.25
N ASP A 87 9.43 -15.66 -1.55
CA ASP A 87 8.75 -14.42 -1.18
C ASP A 87 8.84 -13.37 -2.29
N PRO A 88 8.14 -13.58 -3.42
CA PRO A 88 8.25 -12.71 -4.59
C PRO A 88 7.68 -11.31 -4.34
N THR A 89 6.75 -11.14 -3.38
CA THR A 89 6.18 -9.83 -3.01
C THR A 89 6.96 -9.12 -1.90
N ARG A 90 7.91 -9.83 -1.27
CA ARG A 90 8.68 -9.39 -0.09
C ARG A 90 7.87 -9.27 1.21
N PHE A 91 6.59 -9.58 1.20
CA PHE A 91 5.71 -9.38 2.36
C PHE A 91 5.97 -10.37 3.49
N LYS A 92 6.43 -11.60 3.20
CA LYS A 92 6.87 -12.51 4.27
C LYS A 92 8.13 -11.99 4.96
N SER A 93 9.06 -11.43 4.19
CA SER A 93 10.29 -10.82 4.70
C SER A 93 9.97 -9.59 5.54
N VAL A 94 9.09 -8.69 5.08
CA VAL A 94 8.60 -7.55 5.87
C VAL A 94 7.95 -8.02 7.16
N HIS A 95 7.05 -9.00 7.09
CA HIS A 95 6.38 -9.56 8.27
C HIS A 95 7.39 -10.07 9.29
N CYS A 96 8.34 -10.90 8.88
CA CYS A 96 9.33 -11.48 9.80
C CYS A 96 10.34 -10.48 10.34
N LEU A 97 10.58 -9.36 9.65
CA LEU A 97 11.39 -8.26 10.20
C LEU A 97 10.63 -7.44 11.24
N LEU A 98 9.30 -7.32 11.12
CA LEU A 98 8.44 -6.62 12.09
C LEU A 98 8.05 -7.49 13.29
N TYR A 99 7.85 -8.79 13.06
CA TYR A 99 7.32 -9.76 14.03
C TYR A 99 8.20 -11.04 14.07
N PRO A 100 9.48 -10.92 14.45
CA PRO A 100 10.47 -12.01 14.38
C PRO A 100 10.10 -13.25 15.23
N GLU A 101 9.26 -13.08 16.24
CA GLU A 101 8.75 -14.16 17.10
C GLU A 101 7.71 -15.06 16.44
N THR A 102 7.24 -14.71 15.23
CA THR A 102 6.28 -15.51 14.49
C THR A 102 6.88 -16.89 14.15
N LEU A 103 6.19 -17.98 14.53
CA LEU A 103 6.71 -19.36 14.51
C LEU A 103 7.29 -19.85 13.16
N TRP A 104 6.76 -19.38 12.03
CA TRP A 104 7.21 -19.80 10.70
C TRP A 104 8.32 -18.90 10.12
N CYS A 105 8.69 -17.83 10.82
CA CYS A 105 9.81 -17.00 10.42
C CYS A 105 11.13 -17.75 10.64
N PRO A 106 12.07 -17.69 9.69
CA PRO A 106 13.38 -18.28 9.89
C PRO A 106 14.07 -17.55 11.03
N THR A 107 14.87 -18.28 11.80
CA THR A 107 15.76 -17.70 12.80
C THR A 107 16.79 -16.83 12.08
N VAL A 108 16.50 -15.53 12.00
CA VAL A 108 17.42 -14.56 11.38
C VAL A 108 18.67 -14.49 12.25
N ILE A 109 19.73 -15.18 11.85
CA ILE A 109 21.06 -14.94 12.42
C ILE A 109 21.51 -13.61 11.84
N VAL A 110 21.28 -12.53 12.58
CA VAL A 110 21.88 -11.22 12.28
C VAL A 110 23.40 -11.41 12.44
N LYS A 111 24.12 -11.48 11.31
CA LYS A 111 25.57 -11.27 11.30
C LYS A 111 25.89 -9.79 11.35
#